data_AF-Q8GSR6-F1
#
_entry.id   AF-Q8GSR6-F1
#
_cell.length_a   1.000
_cell.length_b   1.000
_cell.length_c   1.000
_cell.angle_alpha   90.00
_cell.angle_beta   90.00
_cell.angle_gamma   90.00
#
_symmetry.space_group_name_H-M   'P 1'
#
loop_
_entity.id
_entity.type
_entity.pdbx_description
1 polymer ?
#
loop_
_entity_poly.entity_id
_entity_poly.type
_entity_poly.pdbx_seq_one_letter_code
_entity_poly.pdbx_strand_id
1 'polypeptide(L)'
;GPFRRLLAELNAAGDRPPVTCVVSDLIMGFSMDAAKELGLPYVQLWTASAVSYLGYRHYRLLIHRGIAPLKHIKQLTDGYLDMPVEDVPGLRSMRLRDFPTFIRSMDPDEFMVGYAIKETERAAGASAVILNTFGDLEGEAVEAMEALLGNGDSKPKVYTVGPLTLLAPSSTSSTISNLSLWKEQEECLQWLQGKEPASVVYVNFGSIVVMTNEQLVEFAWGLANSGRHFMWVIRRDLVRGDAAVLPPEFLAETAERGLMASWCPQQEVLNHPAVGAFLTHSGWNSTSRACAAACPLSVGPSSPIS
;
A
#
# COMPACT_ATOMS: atom_id res chain seq x y z
N GLY A 1 10.82 -26.06 5.17
CA GLY A 1 10.74 -24.77 5.88
C GLY A 1 9.55 -24.73 6.83
N PRO A 2 9.42 -23.69 7.68
CA PRO A 2 8.35 -23.57 8.68
C PRO A 2 6.94 -23.71 8.11
N PHE A 3 6.65 -23.08 6.96
CA PHE A 3 5.34 -23.17 6.32
C PHE A 3 4.97 -24.59 5.88
N ARG A 4 5.92 -25.37 5.35
CA ARG A 4 5.69 -26.78 5.00
C ARG A 4 5.39 -27.64 6.23
N ARG A 5 6.08 -27.40 7.35
CA ARG A 5 5.81 -28.10 8.62
C ARG A 5 4.40 -27.79 9.11
N LEU A 6 3.99 -26.52 9.04
CA LEU A 6 2.62 -26.13 9.36
C LEU A 6 1.61 -26.90 8.50
N LEU A 7 1.77 -26.95 7.17
CA LEU A 7 0.85 -27.70 6.31
C LEU A 7 0.80 -29.20 6.66
N ALA A 8 1.94 -29.81 7.00
CA ALA A 8 2.00 -31.20 7.42
C ALA A 8 1.28 -31.43 8.77
N GLU A 9 1.49 -30.54 9.75
CA GLU A 9 0.81 -30.57 11.05
C GLU A 9 -0.70 -30.32 10.93
N LEU A 10 -1.11 -29.43 10.01
CA LEU A 10 -2.51 -29.19 9.68
C LEU A 10 -3.19 -30.46 9.19
N ASN A 11 -2.53 -31.19 8.29
CA ASN A 11 -3.04 -32.42 7.69
C ASN A 11 -2.97 -33.65 8.62
N ALA A 12 -2.06 -33.67 9.60
CA ALA A 12 -1.85 -34.81 10.50
C ALA A 12 -2.77 -34.83 11.73
N ALA A 13 -3.34 -33.69 12.12
CA ALA A 13 -4.04 -33.54 13.40
C ALA A 13 -5.31 -34.40 13.56
N GLY A 14 -5.91 -34.91 12.47
CA GLY A 14 -7.02 -35.86 12.48
C GLY A 14 -8.36 -35.31 13.03
N ASP A 15 -8.35 -34.14 13.67
CA ASP A 15 -9.48 -33.43 14.26
C ASP A 15 -10.06 -32.34 13.33
N ARG A 16 -9.50 -32.18 12.13
CA ARG A 16 -9.90 -31.19 11.14
C ARG A 16 -9.74 -31.72 9.71
N PRO A 17 -10.51 -31.18 8.73
CA PRO A 17 -10.31 -31.50 7.32
C PRO A 17 -8.89 -31.17 6.85
N PRO A 18 -8.34 -31.94 5.91
CA PRO A 18 -7.04 -31.63 5.30
C PRO A 18 -7.10 -30.32 4.53
N VAL A 19 -5.95 -29.66 4.40
CA VAL A 19 -5.80 -28.47 3.58
C VAL A 19 -6.05 -28.83 2.12
N THR A 20 -7.00 -28.14 1.48
CA THR A 20 -7.37 -28.37 0.08
C THR A 20 -6.96 -27.23 -0.86
N CYS A 21 -6.50 -26.10 -0.34
CA CYS A 21 -6.09 -24.92 -1.11
C CYS A 21 -5.19 -24.03 -0.23
N VAL A 22 -4.23 -23.33 -0.86
CA VAL A 22 -3.43 -22.30 -0.20
C VAL A 22 -3.76 -20.94 -0.81
N VAL A 23 -4.23 -20.01 0.02
CA VAL A 23 -4.37 -18.58 -0.34
C VAL A 23 -3.27 -17.81 0.37
N SER A 24 -2.49 -17.02 -0.35
CA SER A 24 -1.33 -16.33 0.24
C SER A 24 -1.00 -15.03 -0.49
N ASP A 25 -0.42 -14.08 0.23
CA ASP A 25 0.07 -12.83 -0.34
C ASP A 25 1.14 -13.10 -1.42
N LEU A 26 1.14 -12.31 -2.49
CA LEU A 26 2.11 -12.39 -3.59
C LEU A 26 3.56 -12.35 -3.09
N ILE A 27 3.86 -11.58 -2.04
CA ILE A 27 5.23 -11.50 -1.51
C ILE A 27 5.66 -12.77 -0.78
N MET A 28 4.78 -13.75 -0.56
CA MET A 28 5.08 -14.99 0.12
C MET A 28 5.33 -16.13 -0.87
N GLY A 29 6.16 -15.93 -1.89
CA GLY A 29 6.39 -16.92 -2.96
C GLY A 29 6.74 -18.35 -2.50
N PHE A 30 7.30 -18.52 -1.31
CA PHE A 30 7.56 -19.83 -0.72
C PHE A 30 6.28 -20.66 -0.47
N SER A 31 5.13 -20.02 -0.30
CA SER A 31 3.84 -20.70 -0.07
C SER A 31 3.32 -21.36 -1.34
N MET A 32 3.60 -20.76 -2.51
CA MET A 32 3.32 -21.38 -3.81
C MET A 32 4.15 -22.65 -4.01
N ASP A 33 5.45 -22.60 -3.70
CA ASP A 33 6.34 -23.75 -3.83
C ASP A 33 5.87 -24.90 -2.91
N ALA A 34 5.47 -24.58 -1.68
CA ALA A 34 4.90 -25.56 -0.74
C ALA A 34 3.56 -26.15 -1.21
N ALA A 35 2.67 -25.33 -1.79
CA ALA A 35 1.40 -25.79 -2.35
C ALA A 35 1.62 -26.77 -3.52
N LYS A 36 2.54 -26.43 -4.43
CA LYS A 36 2.91 -27.27 -5.57
C LYS A 36 3.46 -28.63 -5.15
N GLU A 37 4.36 -28.67 -4.17
CA GLU A 37 4.91 -29.92 -3.62
C GLU A 37 3.84 -30.86 -3.05
N LEU A 38 2.75 -30.30 -2.53
CA LEU A 38 1.63 -31.04 -1.97
C LEU A 38 0.49 -31.28 -2.96
N GLY A 39 0.64 -30.86 -4.22
CA GLY A 39 -0.41 -30.97 -5.24
C GLY A 39 -1.66 -30.13 -4.95
N LEU A 40 -1.51 -29.05 -4.17
CA LEU A 40 -2.60 -28.18 -3.76
C LEU A 40 -2.79 -27.01 -4.75
N PRO A 41 -4.05 -26.63 -5.07
CA PRO A 41 -4.35 -25.35 -5.68
C PRO A 41 -3.74 -24.19 -4.89
N TYR A 42 -3.22 -23.22 -5.62
CA TYR A 42 -2.63 -22.01 -5.05
C TYR A 42 -3.33 -20.78 -5.60
N VAL A 43 -3.88 -19.95 -4.72
CA VAL A 43 -4.51 -18.69 -5.07
C VAL A 43 -3.66 -17.54 -4.53
N GLN A 44 -3.25 -16.66 -5.43
CA GLN A 44 -2.42 -15.52 -5.06
C GLN A 44 -3.29 -14.33 -4.67
N LEU A 45 -2.96 -13.66 -3.57
CA LEU A 45 -3.58 -12.41 -3.16
C LEU A 45 -2.61 -11.24 -3.40
N TRP A 46 -3.05 -10.24 -4.16
CA TRP A 46 -2.35 -8.97 -4.29
C TRP A 46 -3.11 -7.88 -3.51
N THR A 47 -2.43 -7.31 -2.52
CA THR A 47 -3.04 -6.38 -1.57
C THR A 47 -2.95 -4.91 -2.00
N ALA A 48 -2.22 -4.61 -3.07
CA ALA A 48 -2.08 -3.27 -3.65
C ALA A 48 -2.86 -3.11 -4.96
N SER A 49 -2.68 -1.97 -5.64
CA SER A 49 -3.41 -1.64 -6.87
C SER A 49 -2.94 -2.48 -8.07
N ALA A 50 -3.81 -2.73 -9.05
CA ALA A 50 -3.44 -3.39 -10.29
C ALA A 50 -2.35 -2.60 -11.05
N VAL A 51 -2.43 -1.27 -11.02
CA VAL A 51 -1.41 -0.37 -11.57
C VAL A 51 -0.03 -0.63 -10.94
N SER A 52 0.03 -0.80 -9.62
CA SER A 52 1.30 -1.08 -8.93
C SER A 52 1.87 -2.45 -9.30
N TYR A 53 1.02 -3.45 -9.48
CA TYR A 53 1.44 -4.77 -9.98
C TYR A 53 2.10 -4.65 -11.35
N LEU A 54 1.46 -3.93 -12.28
CA LEU A 54 2.04 -3.68 -13.61
C LEU A 54 3.36 -2.91 -13.53
N GLY A 55 3.48 -1.97 -12.61
CA GLY A 55 4.73 -1.25 -12.36
C GLY A 55 5.91 -2.19 -12.06
N TYR A 56 5.71 -3.18 -11.17
CA TYR A 56 6.71 -4.21 -10.90
C TYR A 56 6.90 -5.18 -12.08
N ARG A 57 5.79 -5.62 -12.69
CA ARG A 57 5.79 -6.60 -13.78
C ARG A 57 6.56 -6.12 -15.00
N HIS A 58 6.56 -4.81 -15.26
CA HIS A 58 7.24 -4.17 -16.38
C HIS A 58 8.70 -3.77 -16.09
N TYR A 59 9.29 -4.17 -14.96
CA TYR A 59 10.72 -3.93 -14.72
C TYR A 59 11.63 -4.51 -15.81
N ARG A 60 11.31 -5.69 -16.34
CA ARG A 60 12.06 -6.25 -17.49
C ARG A 60 12.00 -5.36 -18.73
N LEU A 61 10.86 -4.71 -18.98
CA LEU A 61 10.70 -3.77 -20.09
C LEU A 61 11.62 -2.55 -19.91
N LEU A 62 11.67 -2.00 -18.69
CA LEU A 62 12.53 -0.86 -18.36
C LEU A 62 14.02 -1.21 -18.50
N ILE A 63 14.41 -2.40 -18.06
CA ILE A 63 15.78 -2.91 -18.18
C ILE A 63 16.14 -3.14 -19.66
N HIS A 64 15.27 -3.81 -20.42
CA HIS A 64 15.50 -4.09 -21.85
C HIS A 64 15.65 -2.80 -22.67
N ARG A 65 14.91 -1.74 -22.30
CA ARG A 65 15.02 -0.42 -22.93
C ARG A 65 16.23 0.40 -22.46
N GLY A 66 17.02 -0.11 -21.52
CA GLY A 66 18.19 0.58 -20.98
C GLY A 66 17.85 1.82 -20.13
N ILE A 67 16.63 1.87 -19.58
CA ILE A 67 16.16 2.93 -18.68
C ILE A 67 16.66 2.66 -17.25
N ALA A 68 16.74 1.39 -16.87
CA ALA A 68 17.27 0.92 -15.59
C ALA A 68 18.35 -0.18 -15.81
N PRO A 69 19.32 -0.34 -14.89
CA PRO A 69 19.55 0.48 -13.69
C PRO A 69 19.99 1.91 -14.04
N LEU A 70 19.93 2.81 -13.06
CA LEU A 70 20.48 4.15 -13.23
C LEU A 70 21.99 4.10 -13.42
N LYS A 71 22.52 4.98 -14.26
CA LYS A 71 23.95 5.06 -14.56
C LYS A 71 24.69 5.97 -13.57
N HIS A 72 24.01 6.99 -13.08
CA HIS A 72 24.61 8.02 -12.22
C HIS A 72 23.62 8.50 -11.16
N ILE A 73 24.13 8.78 -9.95
CA ILE A 73 23.32 9.28 -8.83
C ILE A 73 22.60 10.60 -9.16
N LYS A 74 23.17 11.43 -10.05
CA LYS A 74 22.57 12.69 -10.50
C LYS A 74 21.19 12.48 -11.15
N GLN A 75 20.95 11.32 -11.75
CA GLN A 75 19.67 10.96 -12.38
C GLN A 75 18.50 10.95 -11.39
N LEU A 76 18.77 10.90 -10.08
CA LEU A 76 17.74 11.04 -9.05
C LEU A 76 17.21 12.48 -8.91
N THR A 77 17.95 13.47 -9.41
CA THR A 77 17.70 14.90 -9.14
C THR A 77 17.71 15.79 -10.39
N ASP A 78 18.29 15.33 -11.51
CA ASP A 78 18.48 16.14 -12.73
C ASP A 78 17.27 16.13 -13.69
N GLY A 79 16.14 15.57 -13.24
CA GLY A 79 14.92 15.44 -14.05
C GLY A 79 14.85 14.15 -14.88
N TYR A 80 15.86 13.27 -14.84
CA TYR A 80 15.81 11.98 -15.55
C TYR A 80 14.59 11.14 -15.16
N LEU A 81 14.20 11.17 -13.88
CA LEU A 81 13.00 10.45 -13.42
C LEU A 81 11.68 11.03 -13.95
N ASP A 82 11.66 12.24 -14.51
CA ASP A 82 10.48 12.83 -15.16
C ASP A 82 10.29 12.37 -16.61
N MET A 83 11.22 11.58 -17.14
CA MET A 83 11.10 11.01 -18.47
C MET A 83 9.79 10.20 -18.59
N PRO A 84 8.95 10.50 -19.60
CA PRO A 84 7.81 9.65 -19.95
C PRO A 84 8.26 8.25 -20.32
N VAL A 85 7.56 7.23 -19.82
CA VAL A 85 7.74 5.84 -20.24
C VAL A 85 6.54 5.46 -21.10
N GLU A 86 6.68 5.66 -22.40
CA GLU A 86 5.63 5.42 -23.38
C GLU A 86 5.45 3.92 -23.67
N ASP A 87 4.30 3.55 -24.25
CA ASP A 87 4.00 2.19 -24.72
C ASP A 87 4.19 1.10 -23.66
N VAL A 88 3.63 1.31 -22.46
CA VAL A 88 3.59 0.33 -21.38
C VAL A 88 2.17 -0.21 -21.24
N PRO A 89 1.92 -1.49 -21.59
CA PRO A 89 0.57 -2.05 -21.54
C PRO A 89 -0.09 -1.91 -20.16
N GLY A 90 -1.29 -1.33 -20.13
CA GLY A 90 -2.09 -1.09 -18.93
C GLY A 90 -1.65 0.11 -18.08
N LEU A 91 -0.64 0.86 -18.50
CA LEU A 91 -0.10 2.02 -17.79
C LEU A 91 -0.06 3.24 -18.72
N ARG A 92 -0.89 4.25 -18.42
CA ARG A 92 -0.98 5.49 -19.20
C ARG A 92 -0.26 6.64 -18.51
N SER A 93 0.39 7.50 -19.31
CA SER A 93 0.99 8.76 -18.83
C SER A 93 1.97 8.59 -17.67
N MET A 94 2.68 7.47 -17.62
CA MET A 94 3.66 7.20 -16.57
C MET A 94 4.99 7.87 -16.87
N ARG A 95 5.63 8.41 -15.83
CA ARG A 95 7.05 8.77 -15.84
C ARG A 95 7.84 7.71 -15.10
N LEU A 96 9.16 7.69 -15.28
CA LEU A 96 10.03 6.76 -14.53
C LEU A 96 9.85 6.89 -13.01
N ARG A 97 9.61 8.11 -12.49
CA ARG A 97 9.32 8.36 -11.06
C ARG A 97 7.98 7.79 -10.57
N ASP A 98 7.09 7.38 -11.46
CA ASP A 98 5.80 6.83 -11.08
C ASP A 98 5.89 5.29 -10.91
N PHE A 99 6.97 4.66 -11.38
CA PHE A 99 7.27 3.24 -11.13
C PHE A 99 7.78 3.01 -9.69
N PRO A 100 7.56 1.80 -9.12
CA PRO A 100 8.00 1.53 -7.75
C PRO A 100 9.51 1.70 -7.60
N THR A 101 9.93 2.23 -6.44
CA THR A 101 11.23 2.85 -6.21
C THR A 101 12.44 1.93 -6.40
N PHE A 102 12.29 0.62 -6.21
CA PHE A 102 13.40 -0.34 -6.35
C PHE A 102 14.11 -0.25 -7.71
N ILE A 103 13.39 0.11 -8.78
CA ILE A 103 13.97 0.24 -10.13
C ILE A 103 14.94 1.41 -10.29
N ARG A 104 15.00 2.31 -9.30
CA ARG A 104 15.86 3.50 -9.28
C ARG A 104 17.25 3.19 -8.70
N SER A 105 17.61 1.92 -8.55
CA SER A 105 18.94 1.50 -8.14
C SER A 105 19.96 1.69 -9.27
N MET A 106 21.22 1.91 -8.90
CA MET A 106 22.37 1.87 -9.80
C MET A 106 22.97 0.45 -9.89
N ASP A 107 22.56 -0.44 -8.98
CA ASP A 107 23.01 -1.83 -8.96
C ASP A 107 22.22 -2.65 -10.01
N PRO A 108 22.87 -3.21 -11.04
CA PRO A 108 22.19 -4.10 -11.99
C PRO A 108 21.66 -5.39 -11.33
N ASP A 109 22.21 -5.78 -10.17
CA ASP A 109 21.86 -6.98 -9.42
C ASP A 109 21.01 -6.66 -8.17
N GLU A 110 20.36 -5.48 -8.15
CA GLU A 110 19.50 -5.03 -7.06
C GLU A 110 18.48 -6.12 -6.67
N PHE A 111 18.64 -6.64 -5.46
CA PHE A 111 17.88 -7.80 -4.99
C PHE A 111 16.37 -7.59 -5.09
N MET A 112 15.89 -6.41 -4.70
CA MET A 112 14.46 -6.11 -4.69
C MET A 112 13.87 -6.02 -6.10
N VAL A 113 14.65 -5.60 -7.11
CA VAL A 113 14.24 -5.60 -8.51
C VAL A 113 14.07 -7.04 -9.00
N GLY A 114 15.08 -7.89 -8.77
CA GLY A 114 15.02 -9.31 -9.13
C GLY A 114 13.88 -10.05 -8.42
N TYR A 115 13.68 -9.76 -7.14
CA TYR A 115 12.60 -10.31 -6.32
C TYR A 115 11.22 -9.92 -6.87
N ALA A 116 10.98 -8.63 -7.14
CA ALA A 116 9.72 -8.15 -7.67
C ALA A 116 9.38 -8.74 -9.04
N ILE A 117 10.36 -8.84 -9.94
CA ILE A 117 10.19 -9.52 -11.24
C ILE A 117 9.77 -10.98 -11.02
N LYS A 118 10.49 -11.70 -10.16
CA LYS A 118 10.23 -13.11 -9.90
C LYS A 118 8.84 -13.35 -9.32
N GLU A 119 8.44 -12.59 -8.30
CA GLU A 119 7.16 -12.81 -7.63
C GLU A 119 5.96 -12.40 -8.48
N THR A 120 6.07 -11.33 -9.28
CA THR A 120 5.01 -10.98 -10.25
C THR A 120 4.92 -11.99 -11.40
N GLU A 121 6.03 -12.58 -11.84
CA GLU A 121 6.00 -13.63 -12.87
C GLU A 121 5.38 -14.94 -12.41
N ARG A 122 5.57 -15.28 -11.14
CA ARG A 122 5.01 -16.49 -10.52
C ARG A 122 3.48 -16.52 -10.57
N ALA A 123 2.82 -15.37 -10.62
CA ALA A 123 1.36 -15.25 -10.72
C ALA A 123 0.77 -16.08 -11.87
N ALA A 124 1.49 -16.21 -12.99
CA ALA A 124 1.06 -17.03 -14.14
C ALA A 124 0.92 -18.53 -13.80
N GLY A 125 1.59 -19.00 -12.75
CA GLY A 125 1.51 -20.37 -12.25
C GLY A 125 0.52 -20.59 -11.11
N ALA A 126 -0.28 -19.58 -10.75
CA ALA A 126 -1.34 -19.71 -9.77
C ALA A 126 -2.62 -20.32 -10.38
N SER A 127 -3.48 -20.90 -9.55
CA SER A 127 -4.82 -21.33 -9.97
C SER A 127 -5.76 -20.14 -10.20
N ALA A 128 -5.56 -19.06 -9.44
CA ALA A 128 -6.26 -17.79 -9.57
C ALA A 128 -5.46 -16.67 -8.90
N VAL A 129 -5.77 -15.43 -9.26
CA VAL A 129 -5.25 -14.22 -8.61
C VAL A 129 -6.41 -13.38 -8.08
N ILE A 130 -6.32 -12.94 -6.84
CA ILE A 130 -7.28 -12.07 -6.18
C ILE A 130 -6.64 -10.70 -6.04
N LEU A 131 -7.35 -9.67 -6.49
CA LEU A 131 -6.95 -8.27 -6.37
C LEU A 131 -7.87 -7.54 -5.40
N ASN A 132 -7.29 -6.77 -4.49
CA ASN A 132 -8.01 -5.85 -3.63
C ASN A 132 -8.43 -4.57 -4.38
N THR A 133 -9.08 -4.70 -5.53
CA THR A 133 -9.57 -3.59 -6.37
C THR A 133 -10.90 -3.97 -7.01
N PHE A 134 -11.50 -3.07 -7.80
CA PHE A 134 -12.72 -3.33 -8.58
C PHE A 134 -12.58 -2.80 -10.02
N GLY A 135 -13.30 -3.45 -10.95
CA GLY A 135 -13.17 -3.21 -12.39
C GLY A 135 -13.43 -1.77 -12.81
N ASP A 136 -14.44 -1.10 -12.25
CA ASP A 136 -14.75 0.29 -12.63
C ASP A 136 -13.62 1.28 -12.30
N LEU A 137 -12.72 0.94 -11.36
CA LEU A 137 -11.58 1.78 -10.97
C LEU A 137 -10.32 1.47 -11.76
N GLU A 138 -10.00 0.18 -11.98
CA GLU A 138 -8.72 -0.25 -12.55
C GLU A 138 -8.86 -1.18 -13.76
N GLY A 139 -10.00 -1.20 -14.45
CA GLY A 139 -10.33 -2.17 -15.50
C GLY A 139 -9.25 -2.37 -16.56
N GLU A 140 -8.71 -1.27 -17.11
CA GLU A 140 -7.62 -1.34 -18.10
C GLU A 140 -6.33 -1.99 -17.53
N ALA A 141 -5.98 -1.68 -16.27
CA ALA A 141 -4.82 -2.28 -15.63
C ALA A 141 -5.06 -3.77 -15.31
N VAL A 142 -6.29 -4.14 -14.95
CA VAL A 142 -6.70 -5.53 -14.73
C VAL A 142 -6.64 -6.32 -16.03
N GLU A 143 -7.16 -5.80 -17.13
CA GLU A 143 -7.09 -6.43 -18.45
C GLU A 143 -5.64 -6.65 -18.91
N ALA A 144 -4.79 -5.64 -18.75
CA ALA A 144 -3.37 -5.76 -19.05
C ALA A 144 -2.65 -6.79 -18.16
N MET A 145 -3.01 -6.86 -16.88
CA MET A 145 -2.51 -7.89 -15.98
C MET A 145 -2.92 -9.28 -16.45
N GLU A 146 -4.19 -9.49 -16.77
CA GLU A 146 -4.70 -10.78 -17.28
C GLU A 146 -3.97 -11.24 -18.54
N ALA A 147 -3.66 -10.32 -19.46
CA ALA A 147 -2.90 -10.63 -20.66
C ALA A 147 -1.46 -11.09 -20.36
N LEU A 148 -0.86 -10.60 -19.28
CA LEU A 148 0.50 -10.98 -18.84
C LEU A 148 0.56 -12.31 -18.08
N LEU A 149 -0.58 -12.86 -17.68
CA LEU A 149 -0.66 -14.15 -16.97
C LEU A 149 -0.71 -15.37 -17.89
N GLY A 150 -0.85 -15.16 -19.21
CA GLY A 150 -0.81 -16.22 -20.21
C GLY A 150 -2.00 -16.20 -21.17
N ASN A 151 -2.03 -17.17 -22.06
CA ASN A 151 -3.04 -17.31 -23.12
C ASN A 151 -3.82 -18.63 -22.97
N GLY A 152 -5.09 -18.62 -23.38
CA GLY A 152 -5.95 -19.81 -23.40
C GLY A 152 -6.62 -20.15 -22.06
N ASP A 153 -7.31 -21.29 -22.03
CA ASP A 153 -8.18 -21.68 -20.90
C ASP A 153 -7.44 -22.06 -19.61
N SER A 154 -6.12 -22.28 -19.68
CA SER A 154 -5.27 -22.61 -18.54
C SER A 154 -4.71 -21.39 -17.81
N LYS A 155 -4.97 -20.16 -18.28
CA LYS A 155 -4.51 -18.95 -17.61
C LYS A 155 -5.22 -18.76 -16.25
N PRO A 156 -4.53 -18.23 -15.23
CA PRO A 156 -5.17 -17.89 -13.96
C PRO A 156 -6.28 -16.88 -14.18
N LYS A 157 -7.45 -17.11 -13.55
CA LYS A 157 -8.52 -16.10 -13.50
C LYS A 157 -8.14 -15.00 -12.52
N VAL A 158 -8.42 -13.76 -12.87
CA VAL A 158 -8.25 -12.60 -12.00
C VAL A 158 -9.59 -12.22 -11.39
N TYR A 159 -9.64 -12.11 -10.07
CA TYR A 159 -10.83 -11.74 -9.31
C TYR A 159 -10.60 -10.40 -8.63
N THR A 160 -11.34 -9.38 -9.06
CA THR A 160 -11.37 -8.08 -8.40
C THR A 160 -12.41 -8.11 -7.28
N VAL A 161 -11.97 -8.23 -6.03
CA VAL A 161 -12.85 -8.40 -4.85
C VAL A 161 -12.79 -7.21 -3.89
N GLY A 162 -12.18 -6.12 -4.32
CA GLY A 162 -11.98 -4.93 -3.52
C GLY A 162 -13.10 -3.89 -3.64
N PRO A 163 -13.04 -2.83 -2.83
CA PRO A 163 -12.08 -2.68 -1.73
C PRO A 163 -12.51 -3.54 -0.53
N LEU A 164 -11.63 -4.44 -0.09
CA LEU A 164 -11.90 -5.42 0.98
C LEU A 164 -12.32 -4.73 2.29
N THR A 165 -11.84 -3.51 2.51
CA THR A 165 -12.17 -2.70 3.70
C THR A 165 -13.63 -2.30 3.79
N LEU A 166 -14.37 -2.24 2.68
CA LEU A 166 -15.80 -1.94 2.69
C LEU A 166 -16.68 -3.19 2.81
N LEU A 167 -16.11 -4.36 2.47
CA LEU A 167 -16.80 -5.64 2.48
C LEU A 167 -16.72 -6.36 3.83
N ALA A 168 -15.82 -5.92 4.72
CA ALA A 168 -15.72 -6.45 6.07
C ALA A 168 -17.00 -6.10 6.87
N PRO A 169 -17.75 -7.09 7.39
CA PRO A 169 -18.98 -6.83 8.10
C PRO A 169 -18.72 -6.09 9.42
N SER A 170 -19.44 -4.99 9.63
CA SER A 170 -19.42 -4.17 10.86
C SER A 170 -19.82 -4.94 12.12
N SER A 171 -20.36 -6.16 11.98
CA SER A 171 -20.92 -6.98 13.06
C SER A 171 -19.97 -8.02 13.67
N THR A 172 -18.69 -8.07 13.27
CA THR A 172 -17.68 -8.85 14.00
C THR A 172 -17.11 -8.06 15.18
N SER A 173 -18.02 -7.62 16.05
CA SER A 173 -17.72 -7.10 17.37
C SER A 173 -16.88 -8.12 18.13
N SER A 174 -15.65 -7.72 18.45
CA SER A 174 -14.62 -8.36 19.30
C SER A 174 -13.42 -9.08 18.66
N THR A 175 -13.51 -9.71 17.47
CA THR A 175 -12.38 -10.55 16.99
C THR A 175 -11.72 -10.08 15.68
N ILE A 176 -12.44 -9.44 14.75
CA ILE A 176 -11.88 -9.07 13.42
C ILE A 176 -11.71 -7.55 13.27
N SER A 177 -12.45 -6.74 14.03
CA SER A 177 -12.16 -5.30 14.17
C SER A 177 -10.79 -5.01 14.83
N ASN A 178 -10.18 -6.02 15.47
CA ASN A 178 -8.85 -6.00 16.09
C ASN A 178 -7.71 -6.50 15.17
N LEU A 179 -7.81 -6.35 13.84
CA LEU A 179 -6.65 -6.56 12.97
C LEU A 179 -5.58 -5.46 13.13
N SER A 180 -5.93 -4.35 13.79
CA SER A 180 -4.95 -3.45 14.38
C SER A 180 -4.48 -4.00 15.73
N LEU A 181 -3.16 -4.11 15.92
CA LEU A 181 -2.57 -4.44 17.22
C LEU A 181 -2.77 -3.32 18.27
N TRP A 182 -3.39 -2.20 17.89
CA TRP A 182 -3.48 -0.97 18.69
C TRP A 182 -4.92 -0.57 18.95
N LYS A 183 -5.20 -0.17 20.20
CA LYS A 183 -6.50 0.32 20.66
C LYS A 183 -6.81 1.66 19.98
N GLU A 184 -8.00 1.75 19.37
CA GLU A 184 -8.47 2.97 18.72
C GLU A 184 -8.80 4.07 19.74
N GLN A 185 -8.47 5.32 19.40
CA GLN A 185 -8.72 6.51 20.21
C GLN A 185 -10.02 7.16 19.76
N GLU A 186 -11.10 6.94 20.51
CA GLU A 186 -12.43 7.53 20.27
C GLU A 186 -12.40 9.06 20.34
N GLU A 187 -11.40 9.63 20.99
CA GLU A 187 -11.15 11.07 21.07
C GLU A 187 -11.03 11.71 19.69
N CYS A 188 -10.61 10.95 18.67
CA CYS A 188 -10.52 11.41 17.29
C CYS A 188 -11.88 11.84 16.73
N LEU A 189 -12.92 11.02 16.94
CA LEU A 189 -14.26 11.31 16.44
C LEU A 189 -14.92 12.43 17.25
N GLN A 190 -14.70 12.45 18.56
CA GLN A 190 -15.20 13.51 19.43
C GLN A 190 -14.62 14.87 19.06
N TRP A 191 -13.33 14.94 18.71
CA TRP A 191 -12.69 16.20 18.31
C TRP A 191 -13.20 16.74 16.97
N LEU A 192 -13.61 15.85 16.05
CA LEU A 192 -14.22 16.24 14.78
C LEU A 192 -15.65 16.79 14.94
N GLN A 193 -16.30 16.48 16.07
CA GLN A 193 -17.66 16.93 16.34
C GLN A 193 -17.73 18.47 16.43
N GLY A 194 -18.68 19.07 15.71
CA GLY A 194 -18.89 20.51 15.70
C GLY A 194 -17.88 21.32 14.87
N LYS A 195 -16.95 20.66 14.16
CA LYS A 195 -16.14 21.32 13.13
C LYS A 195 -16.98 21.55 11.87
N GLU A 196 -16.70 22.66 11.19
CA GLU A 196 -17.39 22.99 9.93
C GLU A 196 -17.17 21.90 8.86
N PRO A 197 -18.15 21.64 7.97
CA PRO A 197 -17.99 20.69 6.88
C PRO A 197 -16.75 20.99 6.01
N ALA A 198 -16.03 19.94 5.63
CA ALA A 198 -14.82 20.01 4.81
C ALA A 198 -13.75 21.02 5.30
N SER A 199 -13.66 21.25 6.61
CA SER A 199 -12.72 22.22 7.21
C SER A 199 -11.44 21.59 7.79
N VAL A 200 -11.43 20.26 7.98
CA VAL A 200 -10.35 19.51 8.62
C VAL A 200 -9.49 18.78 7.60
N VAL A 201 -8.17 18.88 7.74
CA VAL A 201 -7.20 18.05 7.02
C VAL A 201 -6.86 16.83 7.87
N TYR A 202 -7.21 15.64 7.40
CA TYR A 202 -6.76 14.39 8.02
C TYR A 202 -5.38 14.01 7.47
N VAL A 203 -4.46 13.58 8.33
CA VAL A 203 -3.09 13.25 7.96
C VAL A 203 -2.72 11.87 8.52
N ASN A 204 -2.31 10.95 7.64
CA ASN A 204 -1.82 9.64 8.04
C ASN A 204 -0.90 9.02 6.97
N PHE A 205 0.40 8.86 7.28
CA PHE A 205 1.40 8.25 6.42
C PHE A 205 1.60 6.74 6.64
N GLY A 206 0.75 6.12 7.45
CA GLY A 206 0.63 4.67 7.58
C GLY A 206 1.79 3.94 8.27
N SER A 207 1.84 2.64 7.97
CA SER A 207 2.77 1.61 8.43
C SER A 207 4.27 1.84 8.29
N ILE A 208 4.62 2.35 7.12
CA ILE A 208 5.86 1.94 6.45
C ILE A 208 6.74 3.16 6.11
N VAL A 209 6.16 4.36 6.07
CA VAL A 209 6.92 5.58 5.73
C VAL A 209 7.84 5.96 6.88
N VAL A 210 9.14 5.97 6.62
CA VAL A 210 10.18 6.43 7.55
C VAL A 210 10.65 7.81 7.08
N MET A 211 10.22 8.87 7.76
CA MET A 211 10.67 10.23 7.48
C MET A 211 11.87 10.59 8.38
N THR A 212 12.78 11.44 7.89
CA THR A 212 13.79 12.03 8.78
C THR A 212 13.13 13.01 9.74
N ASN A 213 13.80 13.33 10.85
CA ASN A 213 13.25 14.28 11.81
C ASN A 213 13.12 15.68 11.18
N GLU A 214 14.05 16.07 10.31
CA GLU A 214 13.99 17.36 9.60
C GLU A 214 12.74 17.43 8.71
N GLN A 215 12.47 16.38 7.93
CA GLN A 215 11.27 16.29 7.09
C GLN A 215 9.98 16.32 7.93
N LEU A 216 9.98 15.64 9.08
CA LEU A 216 8.87 15.65 10.01
C LEU A 216 8.59 17.06 10.55
N VAL A 217 9.64 17.80 10.93
CA VAL A 217 9.55 19.17 11.44
C VAL A 217 9.09 20.13 10.36
N GLU A 218 9.66 20.07 9.15
CA GLU A 218 9.23 20.90 8.01
C GLU A 218 7.75 20.66 7.69
N PHE A 219 7.34 19.40 7.67
CA PHE A 219 5.95 19.02 7.43
C PHE A 219 5.01 19.55 8.52
N ALA A 220 5.40 19.45 9.79
CA ALA A 220 4.64 19.98 10.91
C ALA A 220 4.44 21.49 10.79
N TRP A 221 5.49 22.24 10.47
CA TRP A 221 5.37 23.69 10.24
C TRP A 221 4.55 24.03 9.00
N GLY A 222 4.61 23.20 7.95
CA GLY A 222 3.71 23.30 6.81
C GLY A 222 2.24 23.20 7.21
N LEU A 223 1.89 22.24 8.07
CA LEU A 223 0.54 22.12 8.62
C LEU A 223 0.16 23.32 9.49
N ALA A 224 1.04 23.74 10.40
CA ALA A 224 0.78 24.88 11.28
C ALA A 224 0.51 26.18 10.49
N ASN A 225 1.32 26.43 9.45
CA ASN A 225 1.23 27.62 8.60
C ASN A 225 0.05 27.59 7.63
N SER A 226 -0.55 26.42 7.40
CA SER A 226 -1.78 26.33 6.60
C SER A 226 -2.97 27.05 7.26
N GLY A 227 -2.92 27.25 8.59
CA GLY A 227 -4.01 27.82 9.38
C GLY A 227 -5.27 26.95 9.41
N ARG A 228 -5.22 25.73 8.88
CA ARG A 228 -6.37 24.81 8.85
C ARG A 228 -6.44 23.98 10.12
N HIS A 229 -7.64 23.50 10.43
CA HIS A 229 -7.80 22.43 11.40
C HIS A 229 -7.20 21.16 10.83
N PHE A 230 -6.48 20.40 11.64
CA PHE A 230 -5.90 19.14 11.20
C PHE A 230 -5.98 18.06 12.29
N MET A 231 -6.09 16.82 11.85
CA MET A 231 -5.92 15.65 12.70
C MET A 231 -4.83 14.79 12.13
N TRP A 232 -3.76 14.58 12.89
CA TRP A 232 -2.58 13.87 12.45
C TRP A 232 -2.35 12.62 13.29
N VAL A 233 -2.45 11.47 12.63
CA VAL A 233 -2.05 10.19 13.19
C VAL A 233 -0.55 10.01 13.02
N ILE A 234 0.19 10.15 14.12
CA ILE A 234 1.64 9.95 14.19
C ILE A 234 1.96 8.88 15.23
N ARG A 235 2.57 7.79 14.79
CA ARG A 235 3.10 6.76 15.68
C ARG A 235 4.48 7.15 16.17
N ARG A 236 4.78 6.81 17.43
CA ARG A 236 6.07 7.15 18.07
C ARG A 236 7.27 6.42 17.45
N ASP A 237 7.04 5.36 16.67
CA ASP A 237 8.05 4.51 16.02
C ASP A 237 8.35 4.89 14.55
N LEU A 238 7.79 5.98 14.03
CA LEU A 238 7.94 6.39 12.62
C LEU A 238 9.30 7.04 12.28
N VAL A 239 10.11 7.42 13.27
CA VAL A 239 11.40 8.09 13.07
C VAL A 239 12.54 7.10 13.33
N ARG A 240 13.50 7.04 12.41
CA ARG A 240 14.64 6.12 12.48
C ARG A 240 15.55 6.53 13.65
N GLY A 241 15.54 5.72 14.72
CA GLY A 241 16.51 5.83 15.81
C GLY A 241 16.12 6.74 16.98
N ASP A 242 14.99 7.44 16.94
CA ASP A 242 14.46 8.26 18.04
C ASP A 242 12.92 8.28 18.00
N ALA A 243 12.27 8.60 19.14
CA ALA A 243 10.84 8.87 19.13
C ALA A 243 10.56 10.08 18.23
N ALA A 244 9.43 10.11 17.49
CA ALA A 244 9.04 11.30 16.73
C ALA A 244 8.93 12.53 17.67
N VAL A 245 9.93 13.40 17.69
CA VAL A 245 9.95 14.60 18.54
C VAL A 245 9.51 15.79 17.71
N LEU A 246 8.21 16.07 17.76
CA LEU A 246 7.68 17.34 17.26
C LEU A 246 8.14 18.49 18.18
N PRO A 247 8.49 19.66 17.62
CA PRO A 247 8.94 20.80 18.43
C PRO A 247 7.84 21.25 19.42
N PRO A 248 8.16 21.57 20.69
CA PRO A 248 7.20 22.10 21.64
C PRO A 248 6.47 23.37 21.14
N GLU A 249 7.17 24.19 20.36
CA GLU A 249 6.63 25.41 19.75
C GLU A 249 5.50 25.09 18.76
N PHE A 250 5.63 24.00 18.00
CA PHE A 250 4.59 23.53 17.09
C PHE A 250 3.34 23.09 17.86
N LEU A 251 3.52 22.35 18.96
CA LEU A 251 2.40 21.90 19.80
C LEU A 251 1.66 23.08 20.44
N ALA A 252 2.39 24.08 20.93
CA ALA A 252 1.82 25.29 21.48
C ALA A 252 1.07 26.10 20.42
N GLU A 253 1.67 26.28 19.25
CA GLU A 253 1.09 27.04 18.14
C GLU A 253 -0.20 26.39 17.61
N THR A 254 -0.29 25.05 17.62
CA THR A 254 -1.41 24.32 17.03
C THR A 254 -2.46 23.82 18.03
N ALA A 255 -2.31 24.12 19.33
CA ALA A 255 -3.11 23.55 20.41
C ALA A 255 -4.64 23.64 20.22
N GLU A 256 -5.14 24.71 19.60
CA GLU A 256 -6.59 24.92 19.38
C GLU A 256 -7.12 24.32 18.07
N ARG A 257 -6.23 23.97 17.13
CA ARG A 257 -6.59 23.59 15.75
C ARG A 257 -6.06 22.22 15.31
N GLY A 258 -5.13 21.64 16.05
CA GLY A 258 -4.53 20.34 15.78
C GLY A 258 -4.96 19.28 16.79
N LEU A 259 -5.24 18.06 16.31
CA LEU A 259 -5.27 16.87 17.14
C LEU A 259 -4.15 15.90 16.72
N MET A 260 -3.32 15.53 17.68
CA MET A 260 -2.28 14.51 17.51
C MET A 260 -2.76 13.20 18.14
N ALA A 261 -2.88 12.14 17.34
CA ALA A 261 -3.30 10.82 17.77
C ALA A 261 -2.27 9.77 17.38
N SER A 262 -2.19 8.66 18.12
CA SER A 262 -1.32 7.54 17.72
C SER A 262 -2.05 6.51 16.85
N TRP A 263 -3.37 6.46 16.95
CA TRP A 263 -4.23 5.57 16.18
C TRP A 263 -5.66 6.12 16.15
N CYS A 264 -6.42 5.90 15.07
CA CYS A 264 -7.82 6.32 14.97
C CYS A 264 -8.66 5.31 14.18
N PRO A 265 -10.00 5.31 14.35
CA PRO A 265 -10.91 4.58 13.47
C PRO A 265 -10.92 5.24 12.07
N GLN A 266 -9.89 4.96 11.27
CA GLN A 266 -9.58 5.70 10.04
C GLN A 266 -10.77 5.77 9.05
N GLN A 267 -11.57 4.71 8.95
CA GLN A 267 -12.73 4.71 8.06
C GLN A 267 -13.80 5.69 8.52
N GLU A 268 -14.11 5.72 9.81
CA GLU A 268 -15.10 6.62 10.40
C GLU A 268 -14.64 8.07 10.31
N VAL A 269 -13.35 8.30 10.55
CA VAL A 269 -12.71 9.60 10.33
C VAL A 269 -12.85 10.08 8.89
N LEU A 270 -12.49 9.25 7.91
CA LEU A 270 -12.58 9.62 6.49
C LEU A 270 -14.01 9.89 6.05
N ASN A 271 -14.98 9.18 6.62
CA ASN A 271 -16.41 9.36 6.35
C ASN A 271 -17.01 10.56 7.11
N HIS A 272 -16.27 11.20 8.03
CA HIS A 272 -16.80 12.28 8.84
C HIS A 272 -16.94 13.58 8.01
N PRO A 273 -18.10 14.27 8.02
CA PRO A 273 -18.35 15.45 7.16
C PRO A 273 -17.37 16.61 7.33
N ALA A 274 -16.75 16.74 8.51
CA ALA A 274 -15.74 17.76 8.77
C ALA A 274 -14.44 17.55 7.99
N VAL A 275 -14.12 16.32 7.57
CA VAL A 275 -12.88 16.01 6.86
C VAL A 275 -13.01 16.44 5.40
N GLY A 276 -12.22 17.44 5.01
CA GLY A 276 -12.24 18.01 3.66
C GLY A 276 -11.07 17.58 2.77
N ALA A 277 -10.01 17.04 3.37
CA ALA A 277 -8.84 16.54 2.64
C ALA A 277 -8.13 15.45 3.44
N PHE A 278 -7.53 14.50 2.73
CA PHE A 278 -6.69 13.47 3.31
C PHE A 278 -5.28 13.52 2.73
N LEU A 279 -4.31 13.81 3.60
CA LEU A 279 -2.89 13.81 3.31
C LEU A 279 -2.29 12.46 3.68
N THR A 280 -1.84 11.73 2.67
CA THR A 280 -1.47 10.32 2.77
C THR A 280 -0.19 10.02 2.00
N HIS A 281 0.41 8.88 2.31
CA HIS A 281 1.51 8.29 1.52
C HIS A 281 1.00 7.47 0.32
N SER A 282 -0.31 7.47 0.07
CA SER A 282 -0.96 6.74 -1.02
C SER A 282 -0.85 5.22 -0.96
N GLY A 283 -0.67 4.65 0.24
CA GLY A 283 -0.84 3.22 0.44
C GLY A 283 -2.24 2.77 0.01
N TRP A 284 -2.32 1.65 -0.71
CA TRP A 284 -3.53 1.28 -1.44
C TRP A 284 -4.80 1.21 -0.58
N ASN A 285 -4.75 0.56 0.59
CA ASN A 285 -5.88 0.52 1.52
C ASN A 285 -6.35 1.90 1.99
N SER A 286 -5.45 2.88 2.10
CA SER A 286 -5.81 4.26 2.47
C SER A 286 -6.43 5.00 1.27
N THR A 287 -5.87 4.82 0.08
CA THR A 287 -6.39 5.36 -1.17
C THR A 287 -7.80 4.86 -1.46
N SER A 288 -8.03 3.53 -1.42
CA SER A 288 -9.34 2.95 -1.69
C SER A 288 -10.41 3.42 -0.69
N ARG A 289 -10.05 3.60 0.59
CA ARG A 289 -10.96 4.15 1.61
C ARG A 289 -11.31 5.60 1.36
N ALA A 290 -10.35 6.42 0.95
CA ALA A 290 -10.58 7.82 0.64
C ALA A 290 -11.47 7.98 -0.60
N CYS A 291 -11.24 7.17 -1.64
CA CYS A 291 -12.11 7.13 -2.82
C CYS A 291 -13.54 6.76 -2.44
N ALA A 292 -13.72 5.75 -1.57
CA ALA A 292 -15.04 5.35 -1.07
C ALA A 292 -15.73 6.45 -0.27
N ALA A 293 -14.97 7.27 0.45
CA ALA A 293 -15.46 8.42 1.21
C ALA A 293 -15.60 9.71 0.37
N ALA A 294 -15.30 9.67 -0.93
CA ALA A 294 -15.22 10.85 -1.81
C ALA A 294 -14.32 11.98 -1.27
N CYS A 295 -13.28 11.61 -0.49
CA CYS A 295 -12.38 12.57 0.14
C CYS A 295 -11.23 12.94 -0.80
N PRO A 296 -10.98 14.24 -1.08
CA PRO A 296 -9.83 14.67 -1.86
C PRO A 296 -8.51 14.20 -1.26
N LEU A 297 -7.66 13.59 -2.09
CA LEU A 297 -6.36 13.08 -1.71
C LEU A 297 -5.25 14.08 -2.03
N SER A 298 -4.34 14.26 -1.08
CA SER A 298 -3.04 14.88 -1.31
C SER A 298 -1.95 13.88 -0.96
N VAL A 299 -0.97 13.74 -1.86
CA VAL A 299 0.11 12.75 -1.74
C VAL A 299 1.34 13.45 -1.18
N GLY A 300 1.75 13.05 0.02
CA GLY A 300 3.04 13.48 0.59
C GLY A 300 4.20 12.62 0.09
N PRO A 301 5.45 13.05 0.29
CA PRO A 301 6.62 12.29 -0.12
C PRO A 301 6.66 10.92 0.58
N SER A 302 6.70 9.85 -0.21
CA SER A 302 7.11 8.53 0.26
C SER A 302 8.63 8.44 0.18
N SER A 303 9.27 7.98 1.26
CA SER A 303 10.74 7.94 1.34
C SER A 303 11.32 7.12 0.20
N PRO A 304 12.43 7.58 -0.43
CA PRO A 304 13.28 6.66 -1.16
C PRO A 304 13.81 5.68 -0.11
N ILE A 305 13.35 4.43 -0.15
CA ILE A 305 14.02 3.34 0.55
C ILE A 305 15.41 3.28 -0.09
N SER A 306 16.38 3.91 0.59
CA SER A 306 17.82 3.78 0.35
C SER A 306 18.29 2.41 0.80
#